data_AF-A0A822XSR4-F1
#
_entry.id   AF-A0A822XSR4-F1
#
_cell.length_a   1.000
_cell.length_b   1.000
_cell.length_c   1.000
_cell.angle_alpha   90.00
_cell.angle_beta   90.00
_cell.angle_gamma   90.00
#
_symmetry.space_group_name_H-M   'P 1'
#
loop_
_entity.id
_entity.type
_entity.pdbx_description
1 polymer ?
#
loop_
_entity_poly.entity_id
_entity_poly.type
_entity_poly.pdbx_seq_one_letter_code
_entity_poly.pdbx_strand_id
1 'polypeptide(L)'
;MVSGLTYLLSILTQVQVLCGVDHDDLKQLFHVSKTIREATLIAKQSHFAYCTPSKSLAGVRSFSVVEDSSKLDAEEAPNAPRQQRILGSRLNRKKLADISVALFHSPEEKQWLKNSLLLETEI
;
A
#
# COMPACT_ATOMS: atom_id res chain seq x y z
N MET A 1 5.10 -20.91 -41.09
CA MET A 1 4.15 -20.78 -39.95
C MET A 1 4.72 -21.28 -38.62
N VAL A 2 5.57 -22.31 -38.59
CA VAL A 2 6.14 -22.88 -37.34
C VAL A 2 7.06 -21.92 -36.56
N SER A 3 7.77 -21.05 -37.27
CA SER A 3 8.73 -20.09 -36.69
C SER A 3 8.07 -19.00 -35.84
N GLY A 4 6.83 -18.61 -36.16
CA GLY A 4 6.11 -17.58 -35.39
C GLY A 4 5.60 -18.09 -34.05
N LEU A 5 5.06 -19.31 -34.03
CA LEU A 5 4.56 -19.94 -32.80
C LEU A 5 5.70 -20.24 -31.82
N THR A 6 6.84 -20.72 -32.33
CA THR A 6 8.03 -20.97 -31.51
C THR A 6 8.62 -19.67 -30.93
N TYR A 7 8.62 -18.58 -31.70
CA TYR A 7 9.04 -17.25 -31.22
C TYR A 7 8.13 -16.73 -30.10
N LEU A 8 6.80 -16.82 -30.28
CA LEU A 8 5.84 -16.39 -29.26
C LEU A 8 5.97 -17.20 -27.96
N LEU A 9 6.10 -18.52 -28.05
CA LEU A 9 6.34 -19.38 -26.89
C LEU A 9 7.64 -19.00 -26.17
N SER A 10 8.71 -18.71 -26.93
CA SER A 10 9.99 -18.28 -26.34
C SER A 10 9.93 -16.91 -25.66
N ILE A 11 9.12 -15.97 -26.15
CA ILE A 11 8.97 -14.66 -25.50
C ILE A 11 8.17 -14.79 -24.21
N LEU A 12 7.08 -15.55 -24.23
CA LEU A 12 6.22 -15.71 -23.05
C LEU A 12 6.98 -16.32 -21.86
N THR A 13 7.84 -17.32 -22.12
CA THR A 13 8.67 -17.90 -21.06
C THR A 13 9.67 -16.91 -20.49
N GLN A 14 10.29 -16.06 -21.32
CA GLN A 14 11.18 -14.99 -20.84
C GLN A 14 10.44 -13.96 -20.00
N VAL A 15 9.23 -13.56 -20.41
CA VAL A 15 8.37 -12.64 -19.65
C VAL A 15 8.06 -13.22 -18.27
N GLN A 16 7.69 -14.50 -18.18
CA GLN A 16 7.42 -15.16 -16.90
C GLN A 16 8.61 -15.14 -15.94
N VAL A 17 9.82 -15.40 -16.46
CA VAL A 17 11.05 -15.33 -15.67
C VAL A 17 11.32 -13.90 -15.21
N LEU A 18 11.16 -12.91 -16.11
CA LEU A 18 11.36 -11.48 -15.79
C LEU A 18 10.37 -10.96 -14.75
N CYS A 19 9.14 -11.47 -14.71
CA CYS A 19 8.14 -11.07 -13.71
C CYS A 19 8.55 -11.46 -12.27
N GLY A 20 9.44 -12.44 -12.10
CA GLY A 20 9.97 -12.83 -10.78
C GLY A 20 11.18 -12.01 -10.31
N VAL A 21 11.67 -11.10 -11.14
CA VAL A 21 12.86 -10.27 -10.85
C VAL A 21 12.45 -8.95 -10.20
N ASP A 22 13.31 -8.39 -9.37
CA ASP A 22 13.08 -7.08 -8.75
C ASP A 22 13.03 -5.95 -9.79
N HIS A 23 12.23 -4.92 -9.49
CA HIS A 23 12.02 -3.79 -10.41
C HIS A 23 13.32 -3.01 -10.70
N ASP A 24 14.28 -3.00 -9.77
CA ASP A 24 15.57 -2.32 -9.96
C ASP A 24 16.51 -3.11 -10.89
N ASP A 25 16.47 -4.44 -10.81
CA ASP A 25 17.30 -5.33 -11.64
C ASP A 25 16.84 -5.36 -13.10
N LEU A 26 15.55 -5.08 -13.35
CA LEU A 26 14.99 -4.99 -14.70
C LEU A 26 15.74 -3.99 -15.59
N LYS A 27 16.27 -2.89 -15.00
CA LYS A 27 17.08 -1.88 -15.71
C LYS A 27 18.40 -2.45 -16.20
N GLN A 28 19.00 -3.35 -15.43
CA GLN A 28 20.26 -4.01 -15.80
C GLN A 28 20.01 -5.03 -16.91
N LEU A 29 18.93 -5.82 -16.79
CA LEU A 29 18.56 -6.83 -17.78
C LEU A 29 18.25 -6.25 -19.17
N PHE A 30 17.74 -5.00 -19.23
CA PHE A 30 17.44 -4.32 -20.49
C PHE A 30 18.64 -4.20 -21.45
N HIS A 31 19.87 -4.18 -20.92
CA HIS A 31 21.09 -3.96 -21.69
C HIS A 31 21.80 -5.25 -22.12
N VAL A 32 21.33 -6.43 -21.68
CA VAL A 32 22.04 -7.72 -21.89
C VAL A 32 21.84 -8.26 -23.31
N SER A 33 20.62 -8.21 -23.85
CA SER A 33 20.34 -8.72 -25.19
C SER A 33 19.09 -8.10 -25.82
N LYS A 34 18.94 -8.26 -27.14
CA LYS A 34 17.76 -7.77 -27.87
C LYS A 34 16.48 -8.51 -27.46
N THR A 35 16.57 -9.82 -27.23
CA THR A 35 15.43 -10.66 -26.84
C THR A 35 14.94 -10.33 -25.44
N ILE A 36 15.86 -10.20 -24.48
CA ILE A 36 15.54 -9.81 -23.10
C ILE A 36 14.95 -8.40 -23.08
N ARG A 37 15.43 -7.50 -23.94
CA ARG A 37 14.87 -6.16 -24.06
C ARG A 37 13.39 -6.19 -24.51
N GLU A 38 13.06 -6.98 -25.51
CA GLU A 38 11.67 -7.14 -25.97
C GLU A 38 10.77 -7.74 -24.89
N ALA A 39 11.23 -8.80 -24.22
CA ALA A 39 10.49 -9.42 -23.12
C ALA A 39 10.33 -8.46 -21.92
N THR A 40 11.35 -7.66 -21.61
CA THR A 40 11.32 -6.64 -20.56
C THR A 40 10.26 -5.57 -20.81
N LEU A 41 10.08 -5.13 -22.06
CA LEU A 41 9.03 -4.17 -22.40
C LEU A 41 7.62 -4.73 -22.13
N ILE A 42 7.41 -6.00 -22.50
CA ILE A 42 6.13 -6.69 -22.26
C ILE A 42 5.90 -6.85 -20.76
N ALA A 43 6.90 -7.35 -20.03
CA ALA A 43 6.82 -7.52 -18.57
C ALA A 43 6.56 -6.19 -17.86
N LYS A 44 7.16 -5.09 -18.33
CA LYS A 44 6.95 -3.74 -17.79
C LYS A 44 5.48 -3.32 -17.90
N GLN A 45 4.84 -3.59 -19.03
CA GLN A 45 3.45 -3.21 -19.26
C GLN A 45 2.45 -4.17 -18.60
N SER A 46 2.73 -5.46 -18.56
CA SER A 46 1.79 -6.48 -18.07
C SER A 46 1.84 -6.72 -16.55
N HIS A 47 3.02 -6.61 -15.94
CA HIS A 47 3.25 -6.93 -14.53
C HIS A 47 3.68 -5.69 -13.74
N PHE A 48 4.83 -5.10 -14.10
CA PHE A 48 5.43 -4.03 -13.30
C PHE A 48 4.64 -2.70 -13.29
N ALA A 49 3.85 -2.41 -14.32
CA ALA A 49 2.98 -1.22 -14.35
C ALA A 49 1.89 -1.23 -13.25
N TYR A 50 1.53 -2.42 -12.76
CA TYR A 50 0.49 -2.62 -11.75
C TYR A 50 1.04 -3.15 -10.41
N CYS A 51 2.23 -3.75 -10.42
CA CYS A 51 2.91 -4.17 -9.21
C CYS A 51 3.54 -2.96 -8.51
N THR A 52 3.15 -2.75 -7.25
CA THR A 52 3.82 -1.75 -6.41
C THR A 52 5.26 -2.22 -6.17
N PRO A 53 6.30 -1.42 -6.50
CA PRO A 53 7.67 -1.83 -6.24
C PRO A 53 7.82 -2.08 -4.74
N SER A 54 8.18 -3.31 -4.37
CA SER A 54 8.39 -3.70 -2.98
C SER A 54 9.67 -3.05 -2.48
N LYS A 55 9.60 -1.76 -2.16
CA LYS A 55 10.63 -1.11 -1.36
C LYS A 55 10.66 -1.90 -0.06
N SER A 56 11.77 -2.60 0.18
CA SER A 56 12.03 -3.35 1.40
C SER A 56 11.40 -2.62 2.59
N LEU A 57 10.49 -3.30 3.27
CA LEU A 57 9.75 -2.81 4.44
C LEU A 57 10.69 -2.52 5.63
N ALA A 58 12.02 -2.52 5.41
CA ALA A 58 13.02 -2.07 6.37
C ALA A 58 12.78 -0.64 6.88
N GLY A 59 12.15 0.24 6.09
CA GLY A 59 11.83 1.61 6.53
C GLY A 59 10.57 1.76 7.40
N VAL A 60 9.69 0.76 7.46
CA VAL A 60 8.40 0.86 8.19
C VAL A 60 8.54 0.44 9.66
N ARG A 61 9.66 -0.18 10.04
CA ARG A 61 9.89 -0.64 11.43
C ARG A 61 10.56 0.36 12.36
N SER A 62 11.03 1.51 11.88
CA SER A 62 11.55 2.56 12.77
C SER A 62 10.55 3.70 12.92
N PHE A 63 9.56 3.48 13.79
CA PHE A 63 8.72 4.54 14.39
C PHE A 63 9.52 5.58 15.22
N SER A 64 10.85 5.49 15.23
CA SER A 64 11.70 6.46 15.92
C SER A 64 13.09 6.51 15.30
N VAL A 65 13.26 7.22 14.18
CA VAL A 65 14.41 8.10 13.98
C VAL A 65 13.95 9.15 12.98
N VAL A 66 13.89 10.38 13.47
CA VAL A 66 13.85 11.57 12.64
C VAL A 66 15.20 11.69 11.95
N GLU A 67 15.26 11.38 10.66
CA GLU A 67 16.15 12.13 9.78
C GLU A 67 15.43 12.52 8.51
N ASP A 68 15.48 13.83 8.32
CA ASP A 68 15.19 14.59 7.14
C ASP A 68 15.97 14.03 5.94
N SER A 69 15.26 13.54 4.93
CA SER A 69 15.82 13.39 3.58
C SER A 69 14.68 13.31 2.57
N SER A 70 14.36 14.49 2.06
CA SER A 70 14.19 14.78 0.64
C SER A 70 13.54 13.70 -0.24
N LYS A 71 12.33 14.05 -0.70
CA LYS A 71 11.81 13.71 -2.04
C LYS A 71 11.84 12.20 -2.36
N LEU A 72 10.90 11.50 -1.74
CA LEU A 72 10.48 10.18 -2.16
C LEU A 72 9.74 10.32 -3.50
N ASP A 73 10.47 10.20 -4.62
CA ASP A 73 9.84 10.05 -5.92
C ASP A 73 9.17 8.66 -5.93
N ALA A 74 7.90 8.65 -5.53
CA ALA A 74 7.02 7.53 -5.73
C ALA A 74 6.51 7.65 -7.16
N GLU A 75 7.14 6.90 -8.07
CA GLU A 75 6.56 6.62 -9.39
C GLU A 75 5.10 6.19 -9.18
N GLU A 76 4.21 7.08 -9.61
CA GLU A 76 2.78 7.03 -9.34
C GLU A 76 2.18 5.90 -10.17
N ALA A 77 1.66 4.87 -9.49
CA ALA A 77 0.89 3.84 -10.16
C ALA A 77 -0.30 4.51 -10.88
N PRO A 78 -0.55 4.18 -12.16
CA PRO A 78 -1.33 5.01 -13.10
C PRO A 78 -2.80 5.28 -12.73
N ASN A 79 -3.31 4.70 -11.64
CA ASN A 79 -4.67 4.95 -11.14
C ASN A 79 -4.77 4.91 -9.60
N ALA A 80 -3.65 4.99 -8.89
CA ALA A 80 -3.70 4.99 -7.43
C ALA A 80 -4.06 6.41 -6.96
N PRO A 81 -5.19 6.62 -6.26
CA PRO A 81 -5.48 7.92 -5.68
C PRO A 81 -4.30 8.32 -4.79
N ARG A 82 -3.78 9.52 -5.02
CA ARG A 82 -2.64 10.08 -4.28
C ARG A 82 -2.97 9.98 -2.80
N GLN A 83 -2.41 8.98 -2.12
CA GLN A 83 -2.39 8.96 -0.67
C GLN A 83 -1.41 10.05 -0.29
N GLN A 84 -1.91 11.28 -0.23
CA GLN A 84 -1.31 12.34 0.52
C GLN A 84 -1.40 11.86 1.97
N ARG A 85 -0.46 10.98 2.36
CA ARG A 85 -0.23 10.63 3.75
C ARG A 85 0.25 11.93 4.35
N ILE A 86 -0.71 12.74 4.79
CA ILE A 86 -0.48 13.82 5.73
C ILE A 86 0.11 13.10 6.93
N LEU A 87 1.44 13.04 6.96
CA LEU A 87 2.21 12.40 8.00
C LEU A 87 1.96 13.20 9.27
N GLY A 88 0.96 12.75 10.02
CA GLY A 88 0.66 13.20 11.37
C GLY A 88 0.16 14.64 11.48
N SER A 89 -1.16 14.82 11.39
CA SER A 89 -1.80 15.59 12.47
C SER A 89 -1.53 14.77 13.73
N ARG A 90 -0.46 15.09 14.48
CA ARG A 90 -0.15 14.46 15.75
C ARG A 90 -1.33 14.70 16.68
N LEU A 91 -2.27 13.75 16.73
CA LEU A 91 -3.39 13.80 17.65
C LEU A 91 -2.77 13.73 19.04
N ASN A 92 -2.87 14.83 19.79
CA ASN A 92 -2.44 14.86 21.17
C ASN A 92 -3.47 14.13 22.05
N ARG A 93 -3.07 13.68 23.23
CA ARG A 93 -3.94 12.96 24.17
C ARG A 93 -5.25 13.72 24.46
N LYS A 94 -5.18 15.06 24.53
CA LYS A 94 -6.35 15.91 24.79
C LYS A 94 -7.37 15.83 23.65
N LYS A 95 -6.91 15.94 22.40
CA LYS A 95 -7.72 15.84 21.19
C LYS A 95 -8.35 14.45 21.04
N LEU A 96 -7.63 13.39 21.43
CA LEU A 96 -8.21 12.04 21.47
C LEU A 96 -9.27 11.88 22.56
N ALA A 97 -9.05 12.47 23.74
CA ALA A 97 -10.04 12.49 24.81
C ALA A 97 -11.31 13.24 24.39
N ASP A 98 -11.17 14.42 23.79
CA ASP A 98 -12.30 15.21 23.29
C ASP A 98 -13.09 14.46 22.21
N ILE A 99 -12.40 13.79 21.27
CA ILE A 99 -13.04 12.95 20.25
C ILE A 99 -13.78 11.77 20.90
N SER A 100 -13.15 11.08 21.86
CA SER A 100 -13.79 9.98 22.59
C SER A 100 -15.04 10.44 23.32
N VAL A 101 -14.97 11.59 23.99
CA VAL A 101 -16.10 12.18 24.70
C VAL A 101 -17.22 12.56 23.73
N ALA A 102 -16.92 13.10 22.54
CA ALA A 102 -17.94 13.46 21.56
C ALA A 102 -18.61 12.25 20.89
N LEU A 103 -17.83 11.20 20.57
CA LEU A 103 -18.34 10.01 19.89
C LEU A 103 -19.09 9.07 20.83
N PHE A 104 -18.61 8.95 22.07
CA PHE A 104 -19.17 8.05 23.09
C PHE A 104 -19.90 8.81 24.19
N HIS A 105 -20.31 10.07 23.96
CA HIS A 105 -21.26 10.75 24.85
C HIS A 105 -22.60 10.03 24.73
N SER A 106 -22.81 9.05 25.60
CA SER A 106 -24.10 8.41 25.77
C SER A 106 -24.85 9.13 26.90
N PRO A 107 -25.85 9.98 26.62
CA PRO A 107 -26.75 10.50 27.66
C PRO A 107 -27.58 9.39 28.34
N GLU A 108 -27.53 8.16 27.82
CA GLU A 108 -28.24 6.97 28.28
C GLU A 108 -27.80 6.50 29.68
N GLU A 109 -26.65 6.93 30.19
CA GLU A 109 -26.19 6.53 31.53
C GLU A 109 -27.07 7.07 32.67
N LYS A 110 -27.86 8.12 32.42
CA LYS A 110 -28.89 8.55 33.37
C LYS A 110 -30.22 7.82 33.18
N GLN A 111 -30.46 7.21 32.02
CA GLN A 111 -31.71 6.53 31.70
C GLN A 111 -31.72 5.10 32.26
N TRP A 112 -30.62 4.35 32.14
CA TRP A 112 -30.54 2.98 32.67
C TRP A 112 -30.64 2.90 34.20
N LEU A 113 -29.98 3.81 34.95
CA LEU A 113 -30.06 3.85 36.42
C LEU A 113 -31.45 4.28 36.92
N LYS A 114 -32.15 5.15 36.18
CA LYS A 114 -33.52 5.55 36.53
C LYS A 114 -34.50 4.40 36.29
N ASN A 115 -34.33 3.66 35.20
CA ASN A 115 -35.15 2.50 34.89
C ASN A 115 -34.87 1.34 35.85
N SER A 116 -33.63 1.16 36.34
CA SER A 116 -33.32 0.14 37.35
C SER A 116 -33.88 0.50 38.73
N LEU A 117 -33.77 1.78 39.15
CA LEU A 117 -34.29 2.23 40.45
C LEU A 117 -35.83 2.20 40.52
N LEU A 118 -36.54 2.44 39.41
CA LEU A 118 -38.00 2.33 39.38
C LEU A 118 -38.51 0.89 39.58
N LEU A 119 -37.78 -0.10 39.06
CA LEU A 119 -38.11 -1.52 39.22
C LEU A 119 -37.85 -2.04 40.65
N GLU A 120 -36.98 -1.38 41.41
CA GLU A 120 -36.71 -1.72 42.81
C GLU A 120 -37.75 -1.14 43.78
N THR A 121 -38.60 -0.23 43.31
CA THR A 121 -39.64 0.43 44.14
C THR A 121 -41.07 -0.08 43.92
N GLU A 122 -41.27 -1.08 43.04
CA GLU A 122 -42.58 -1.69 42.74
C GLU A 122 -42.71 -3.16 43.20
N ILE A 123 -42.19 -3.49 44.40
CA ILE A 123 -42.46 -4.77 45.10
C ILE A 123 -43.11 -4.50 46.46
#